data_AF-A0A183N911-F1
#
_entry.id   AF-A0A183N911-F1
#
_cell.length_a   1.000
_cell.length_b   1.000
_cell.length_c   1.000
_cell.angle_alpha   90.00
_cell.angle_beta   90.00
_cell.angle_gamma   90.00
#
_symmetry.space_group_name_H-M   'P 1'
#
loop_
_entity.id
_entity.type
_entity.pdbx_description
1 polymer ?
#
loop_
_entity_poly.entity_id
_entity_poly.type
_entity_poly.pdbx_seq_one_letter_code
_entity_poly.pdbx_strand_id
1 'polypeptide(L)' 'MTIRQTKSRKAEGPDNIPAEALKSDMEVTRNMRHLLFRKSWEEEQVPTD' A
#
# COMPACT_ATOMS: atom_id res chain seq x y z
N MET A 1 11.85 36.82 -9.09
CA MET A 1 11.35 35.49 -9.47
C MET A 1 10.33 35.08 -8.43
N THR A 2 9.04 35.12 -8.76
CA THR A 2 7.95 34.91 -7.81
C THR A 2 7.52 33.45 -7.88
N ILE A 3 7.82 32.68 -6.83
CA ILE A 3 7.28 31.33 -6.67
C ILE A 3 5.78 31.49 -6.47
N ARG A 4 5.00 31.20 -7.51
CA ARG A 4 3.54 31.12 -7.40
C ARG A 4 3.27 29.90 -6.52
N GLN A 5 2.78 30.14 -5.30
CA GLN A 5 2.26 29.07 -4.45
C GLN A 5 1.09 28.43 -5.20
N THR A 6 1.36 27.36 -5.93
CA THR A 6 0.35 26.42 -6.36
C THR A 6 -0.33 25.99 -5.08
N LYS A 7 -1.63 26.28 -4.95
CA LYS A 7 -2.44 25.74 -3.86
C LYS A 7 -2.14 24.26 -3.87
N SER A 8 -1.35 23.79 -2.91
CA SER A 8 -1.27 22.37 -2.64
C SER A 8 -2.73 22.04 -2.39
N ARG A 9 -3.31 21.27 -3.33
CA ARG A 9 -4.56 20.60 -3.10
C ARG A 9 -4.31 19.92 -1.77
N LYS A 10 -4.81 20.51 -0.68
CA LYS A 10 -4.97 19.84 0.60
C LYS A 10 -5.75 18.63 0.16
N ALA A 11 -5.05 17.49 0.03
CA ALA A 11 -5.75 16.24 0.02
C ALA A 11 -6.59 16.33 1.28
N GLU A 12 -7.92 16.42 1.12
CA GLU A 12 -8.83 16.11 2.21
C GLU A 12 -8.25 14.82 2.77
N GLY A 13 -7.64 14.92 3.95
CA GLY A 13 -7.14 13.76 4.66
C GLY A 13 -8.31 12.77 4.73
N PRO A 14 -8.06 11.45 4.70
CA PRO A 14 -9.12 10.46 4.55
C PRO A 14 -10.28 10.81 5.46
N ASP A 15 -11.35 11.33 4.86
CA ASP A 15 -12.47 11.92 5.59
C ASP A 15 -13.13 10.78 6.35
N ASN A 16 -12.80 10.69 7.64
CA ASN A 16 -13.51 9.86 8.60
C ASN A 16 -13.48 8.35 8.34
N ILE A 17 -12.48 7.80 7.63
CA ILE A 17 -12.33 6.34 7.56
C ILE A 17 -12.01 5.86 9.00
N PRO A 18 -12.84 4.99 9.60
CA PRO A 18 -12.58 4.48 10.94
C PRO A 18 -11.17 3.91 11.02
N ALA A 19 -10.43 4.23 12.09
CA ALA A 19 -9.07 3.73 12.28
C ALA A 19 -9.02 2.19 12.23
N GLU A 20 -10.11 1.54 12.62
CA GLU A 20 -10.32 0.09 12.52
C GLU A 20 -10.40 -0.39 11.07
N ALA A 21 -11.18 0.29 10.22
CA ALA A 21 -11.28 -0.04 8.80
C ALA A 21 -9.94 0.16 8.06
N LEU A 22 -9.23 1.27 8.37
CA LEU A 22 -7.88 1.49 7.84
C LEU A 22 -6.91 0.39 8.27
N LYS A 23 -6.96 -0.01 9.54
CA LYS A 23 -6.08 -1.05 10.08
C LYS A 23 -6.38 -2.42 9.43
N SER A 24 -7.66 -2.76 9.25
CA SER A 24 -8.08 -3.96 8.55
C SER A 24 -7.64 -3.96 7.09
N ASP A 25 -7.81 -2.87 6.35
CA ASP A 25 -7.34 -2.75 4.96
C ASP A 25 -5.81 -2.86 4.87
N MET A 26 -5.08 -2.25 5.81
CA MET A 26 -3.63 -2.38 5.92
C MET A 26 -3.20 -3.83 6.22
N GLU A 27 -3.94 -4.54 7.07
CA GLU A 27 -3.69 -5.94 7.42
C GLU A 27 -3.97 -6.88 6.26
N VAL A 28 -5.10 -6.69 5.55
CA VAL A 28 -5.43 -7.44 4.33
C VAL A 28 -4.38 -7.19 3.25
N THR A 29 -3.99 -5.94 3.03
CA THR A 29 -2.94 -5.57 2.07
C THR A 29 -1.59 -6.18 2.47
N ARG A 30 -1.26 -6.20 3.77
CA ARG A 30 -0.05 -6.83 4.29
C ARG A 30 -0.06 -8.34 4.05
N ASN A 31 -1.15 -9.02 4.40
CA ASN A 31 -1.29 -10.47 4.24
C ASN A 31 -1.26 -10.87 2.76
N MET A 32 -1.89 -10.08 1.89
CA MET A 32 -1.83 -10.29 0.44
C MET A 32 -0.41 -10.14 -0.10
N ARG A 33 0.33 -9.11 0.33
CA ARG A 33 1.75 -8.94 -0.05
C ARG A 33 2.63 -10.08 0.45
N HIS A 34 2.44 -10.55 1.69
CA HIS A 34 3.17 -11.72 2.22
C HIS A 34 2.88 -12.98 1.41
N LEU A 35 1.62 -13.21 1.04
CA LEU A 35 1.25 -14.35 0.20
C LEU A 35 1.87 -14.26 -1.19
N LEU A 36 1.82 -13.10 -1.83
CA LEU A 36 2.42 -12.88 -3.15
C LEU A 36 3.94 -13.08 -3.10
N PHE A 37 4.62 -12.52 -2.10
CA PHE A 37 6.06 -12.69 -1.91
C PHE A 37 6.42 -14.16 -1.70
N ARG A 38 5.65 -14.88 -0.88
CA ARG A 38 5.86 -16.31 -0.66
C ARG A 38 5.66 -17.12 -1.95
N LYS A 39 4.65 -16.79 -2.76
CA LYS A 39 4.44 -17.44 -4.07
C LYS A 39 5.60 -17.17 -5.02
N SER A 40 6.09 -15.93 -5.10
CA SER A 40 7.26 -15.62 -5.93
C SER A 40 8.51 -16.36 -5.45
N TRP A 41 8.69 -16.52 -4.14
CA TRP A 41 9.78 -17.32 -3.58
C TRP A 41 9.61 -18.82 -3.82
N GLU A 42 8.39 -19.35 -3.77
CA GLU A 42 8.10 -20.75 -4.11
C GLU A 42 8.29 -21.03 -5.61
N GLU A 43 7.93 -20.09 -6.50
CA GLU A 43 8.18 -20.17 -7.95
C GLU A 43 9.66 -20.04 -8.31
N GLU A 44 10.41 -19.14 -7.64
CA GLU A 44 11.85 -18.96 -7.85
C GLU A 44 12.68 -20.11 -7.27
N GLN A 45 12.19 -20.78 -6.22
CA GLN A 45 12.84 -21.96 -5.62
C GLN A 45 12.53 -23.28 -6.33
N VAL A 46 11.72 -23.32 -7.40
CA VAL A 46 11.63 -24.53 -8.23
C VAL A 46 12.98 -24.65 -8.93
N PRO A 47 13.86 -25.60 -8.53
CA PRO A 47 15.08 -25.83 -9.27
C PRO A 47 14.61 -26.40 -10.60
N THR A 48 14.69 -25.59 -11.64
CA THR A 48 14.54 -26.13 -13.00
C THR A 48 15.88 -26.80 -13.28
N ASP A 49 15.83 -28.12 -13.44
CA ASP A 49 16.94 -29.03 -13.72
C ASP A 49 17.96 -28.48 -14.73
#